data_AF-A0A6A4ZLN9-F1
#
_entry.id   AF-A0A6A4ZLN9-F1
#
_cell.length_a   1.000
_cell.length_b   1.000
_cell.length_c   1.000
_cell.angle_alpha   90.00
_cell.angle_beta   90.00
_cell.angle_gamma   90.00
#
_symmetry.space_group_name_H-M   'P 1'
#
loop_
_entity.id
_entity.type
_entity.pdbx_description
1 polymer ?
#
loop_
_entity_poly.entity_id
_entity_poly.type
_entity_poly.pdbx_seq_one_letter_code
_entity_poly.pdbx_strand_id
1 'polypeptide(L)'
;MGQLGARKYLDALCVVFWASTPVVVQSAVFVAVIYSGHDLTAANAFVAIALLDRLIYPMNYFPWIINGFLEARVSALRLRSFLFAPVVSSSAATRQASVSLWHQCTFAWTPNPSAPNEGDGDGEEDAAANPTTALLTCGGDDVVESSARPAASFECHLEHFQLDPTHMHVLVGASGSGKSSMLLAMLGEMPMVHGRHIGPPRLTSYAPQVPWLFAATIRYNITLDADDKSTSSDL
;
A
#
# COMPACT_ATOMS: atom_id res chain seq x y z
N MET A 1 -5.76 -34.57 8.07
CA MET A 1 -6.16 -34.89 6.67
C MET A 1 -7.55 -34.36 6.26
N GLY A 2 -8.35 -33.72 7.14
CA GLY A 2 -9.76 -33.39 6.84
C GLY A 2 -10.03 -32.15 5.96
N GLN A 3 -9.24 -31.08 6.05
CA GLN A 3 -9.55 -29.81 5.37
C GLN A 3 -9.25 -29.80 3.86
N LEU A 4 -8.18 -30.51 3.44
CA LEU A 4 -7.81 -30.60 2.02
C LEU A 4 -8.77 -31.50 1.24
N GLY A 5 -9.25 -32.58 1.88
CA GLY A 5 -10.29 -33.45 1.32
C GLY A 5 -11.62 -32.71 1.16
N ALA A 6 -12.04 -31.96 2.18
CA ALA A 6 -13.28 -31.18 2.14
C ALA A 6 -13.32 -30.17 0.98
N ARG A 7 -12.21 -29.46 0.71
CA ARG A 7 -12.11 -28.54 -0.43
C ARG A 7 -12.27 -29.26 -1.78
N LYS A 8 -11.66 -30.44 -1.93
CA LYS A 8 -11.78 -31.25 -3.15
C LYS A 8 -13.21 -31.78 -3.35
N TYR A 9 -13.88 -32.19 -2.27
CA TYR A 9 -15.29 -32.61 -2.35
C TYR A 9 -16.22 -31.43 -2.67
N LEU A 10 -15.97 -30.25 -2.12
CA LEU A 10 -16.76 -29.05 -2.40
C LEU A 10 -16.60 -28.59 -3.85
N ASP A 11 -15.38 -28.66 -4.39
CA ASP A 11 -15.09 -28.40 -5.80
C ASP A 11 -15.76 -29.43 -6.71
N ALA A 12 -15.63 -30.72 -6.40
CA ALA A 12 -16.30 -31.79 -7.15
C ALA A 12 -17.83 -31.64 -7.15
N LEU A 13 -18.43 -31.29 -6.01
CA LEU A 13 -19.86 -30.99 -5.93
C LEU A 13 -20.23 -29.77 -6.77
N CYS A 14 -19.42 -28.71 -6.74
CA CYS A 14 -19.62 -27.53 -7.58
C CYS A 14 -19.62 -27.89 -9.07
N VAL A 15 -18.69 -28.75 -9.51
CA VAL A 15 -18.63 -29.26 -10.89
C VAL A 15 -19.87 -30.10 -11.25
N VAL A 16 -20.35 -30.95 -10.35
CA VAL A 16 -21.57 -31.75 -10.57
C VAL A 16 -22.81 -30.86 -10.65
N PHE A 17 -22.95 -29.87 -9.78
CA PHE A 17 -24.03 -28.88 -9.86
C PHE A 17 -23.95 -28.09 -11.17
N TRP A 18 -22.76 -27.67 -11.57
CA TRP A 18 -22.55 -26.96 -12.83
C TRP A 18 -22.95 -27.80 -14.05
N ALA A 19 -22.54 -29.06 -14.11
CA ALA A 19 -22.87 -29.97 -15.22
C ALA A 19 -24.36 -30.37 -15.25
N SER A 20 -25.02 -30.45 -14.09
CA SER A 20 -26.43 -30.86 -13.99
C SER A 20 -27.44 -29.72 -14.10
N THR A 21 -27.03 -28.47 -13.85
CA THR A 21 -27.89 -27.28 -13.91
C THR A 21 -28.69 -27.17 -15.22
N PRO A 22 -28.11 -27.39 -16.43
CA PRO A 22 -28.87 -27.31 -17.68
C PRO A 22 -30.04 -28.29 -17.72
N VAL A 23 -29.79 -29.53 -17.35
CA VAL A 23 -30.79 -30.62 -17.40
C VAL A 23 -31.89 -30.37 -16.38
N VAL A 24 -31.52 -30.00 -15.15
CA VAL A 24 -32.48 -29.71 -14.08
C VAL A 24 -33.36 -28.52 -14.44
N VAL A 25 -32.78 -27.41 -14.90
CA VAL A 25 -33.54 -26.20 -15.28
C VAL A 25 -34.45 -26.46 -16.47
N GLN A 26 -33.95 -27.12 -17.53
CA GLN A 26 -34.77 -27.47 -18.69
C GLN A 26 -35.95 -28.37 -18.30
N SER A 27 -35.68 -29.43 -17.51
CA SER A 27 -36.74 -30.33 -17.04
C SER A 27 -37.79 -29.61 -16.18
N ALA A 28 -37.37 -28.71 -15.27
CA ALA A 28 -38.26 -27.96 -14.41
C ALA A 28 -39.15 -26.99 -15.21
N VAL A 29 -38.60 -26.33 -16.24
CA VAL A 29 -39.36 -25.44 -17.12
C VAL A 29 -40.42 -26.23 -17.91
N PHE A 30 -40.07 -27.38 -18.48
CA PHE A 30 -41.03 -28.21 -19.21
C PHE A 30 -42.14 -28.75 -18.31
N VAL A 31 -41.80 -29.22 -17.10
CA VAL A 31 -42.79 -29.65 -16.11
C VAL A 31 -43.74 -28.50 -15.74
N ALA A 32 -43.22 -27.29 -15.52
CA ALA A 32 -44.03 -26.12 -15.20
C ALA A 32 -45.00 -25.72 -16.33
N VAL A 33 -44.58 -25.84 -17.59
CA VAL A 33 -45.44 -25.56 -18.76
C VAL A 33 -46.56 -26.59 -18.88
N ILE A 34 -46.27 -27.88 -18.64
CA ILE A 34 -47.29 -28.95 -18.62
C ILE A 34 -48.32 -28.69 -17.51
N TYR A 35 -47.86 -28.36 -16.30
CA TYR A 35 -48.75 -28.04 -15.18
C TYR A 35 -49.59 -26.78 -15.41
N SER A 36 -49.10 -25.84 -16.23
CA SER A 36 -49.82 -24.63 -16.60
C SER A 36 -50.86 -24.84 -17.71
N GLY A 37 -51.09 -26.09 -18.14
CA GLY A 37 -52.13 -26.45 -19.11
C GLY A 37 -51.86 -25.96 -20.54
N HIS A 38 -50.61 -25.64 -20.88
CA HIS A 38 -50.24 -25.22 -22.23
C HIS A 38 -49.82 -26.41 -23.09
N ASP A 39 -50.24 -26.43 -24.35
CA ASP A 39 -49.83 -27.45 -25.31
C ASP A 39 -48.35 -27.28 -25.70
N LEU A 40 -47.52 -28.24 -25.31
CA LEU A 40 -46.11 -28.30 -25.70
C LEU A 40 -45.99 -28.83 -27.14
N THR A 41 -45.92 -27.90 -28.10
CA THR A 41 -45.52 -28.24 -29.48
C THR A 41 -44.01 -28.43 -29.58
N ALA A 42 -43.57 -29.32 -30.46
CA ALA A 42 -42.15 -29.58 -30.70
C ALA A 42 -41.37 -28.30 -31.06
N ALA A 43 -41.97 -27.41 -31.85
CA ALA A 43 -41.38 -26.13 -32.22
C ALA A 43 -41.06 -25.25 -31.00
N ASN A 44 -42.01 -25.11 -30.06
CA ASN A 44 -41.81 -24.32 -28.85
C ASN A 44 -40.78 -24.96 -27.91
N ALA A 45 -40.72 -26.30 -27.85
CA ALA A 45 -39.74 -27.01 -27.03
C ALA A 45 -38.30 -26.82 -27.53
N PHE A 46 -38.06 -26.92 -28.85
CA PHE A 46 -36.72 -26.68 -29.41
C PHE A 46 -36.26 -25.23 -29.22
N VAL A 47 -37.17 -24.26 -29.35
CA VAL A 47 -36.87 -22.85 -29.10
C VAL A 47 -36.55 -22.60 -27.62
N ALA A 48 -37.30 -23.22 -26.69
CA ALA A 48 -37.07 -23.09 -25.26
C ALA A 48 -35.71 -23.65 -24.82
N ILE A 49 -35.32 -24.84 -25.31
CA ILE A 49 -34.00 -25.44 -25.03
C ILE A 49 -32.89 -24.51 -25.51
N ALA A 50 -32.98 -24.01 -26.75
CA ALA A 50 -31.97 -23.12 -27.31
C ALA A 50 -31.84 -21.78 -26.56
N LEU A 51 -32.93 -21.23 -26.02
CA LEU A 51 -32.91 -20.02 -25.19
C LEU A 51 -32.32 -20.28 -23.80
N LEU A 52 -32.68 -21.41 -23.18
CA LEU A 52 -32.16 -21.80 -21.86
C LEU A 52 -30.65 -22.05 -21.93
N ASP A 53 -30.16 -22.71 -22.97
CA ASP A 53 -28.72 -22.94 -23.19
C ASP A 53 -27.91 -21.64 -23.31
N ARG A 54 -28.49 -20.60 -23.91
CA ARG A 54 -27.84 -19.27 -23.96
C ARG A 54 -27.85 -18.54 -22.62
N LEU A 55 -28.82 -18.83 -21.74
CA LEU A 55 -28.94 -18.16 -20.43
C LEU A 55 -28.02 -18.76 -19.37
N ILE A 56 -27.68 -20.04 -19.49
CA ILE A 56 -26.87 -20.77 -18.50
C ILE A 56 -25.45 -20.20 -18.39
N TYR A 57 -24.84 -19.81 -19.52
CA TYR A 57 -23.50 -19.24 -19.51
C TYR A 57 -23.40 -17.95 -18.66
N PRO A 58 -24.22 -16.90 -18.88
CA PRO A 58 -24.25 -15.72 -18.02
C PRO A 58 -24.48 -16.03 -16.53
N MET A 59 -25.40 -16.96 -16.23
CA MET A 59 -25.69 -17.34 -14.85
C MET A 59 -24.49 -18.01 -14.17
N ASN A 60 -23.73 -18.83 -14.90
CA ASN A 60 -22.54 -19.48 -14.38
C ASN A 60 -21.37 -18.52 -14.17
N TYR A 61 -21.24 -17.47 -14.98
CA TYR A 61 -20.21 -16.45 -14.79
C TYR A 61 -20.54 -15.47 -13.66
N PHE A 62 -21.81 -15.34 -13.29
CA PHE A 62 -22.25 -14.33 -12.32
C PHE A 62 -21.55 -14.41 -10.95
N PRO A 63 -21.39 -15.59 -10.31
CA PRO A 63 -20.64 -15.70 -9.05
C PRO A 63 -19.16 -15.29 -9.19
N TRP A 64 -18.54 -15.64 -10.32
CA TRP A 64 -17.15 -15.27 -10.61
C TRP A 64 -16.99 -13.77 -10.76
N ILE A 65 -17.95 -13.10 -11.40
CA ILE A 65 -17.95 -11.64 -11.55
C ILE A 65 -18.07 -10.96 -10.17
N ILE A 66 -18.92 -11.47 -9.27
CA ILE A 66 -19.04 -10.93 -7.91
C ILE A 66 -17.71 -11.07 -7.16
N ASN A 67 -17.08 -12.25 -7.21
CA ASN A 67 -15.79 -12.46 -6.57
C ASN A 67 -14.72 -11.54 -7.16
N GLY A 68 -14.64 -11.44 -8.50
CA GLY A 68 -13.72 -10.54 -9.17
C GLY A 68 -13.94 -9.07 -8.80
N PHE A 69 -15.19 -8.64 -8.63
CA PHE A 69 -15.51 -7.29 -8.18
C PHE A 69 -15.10 -7.04 -6.73
N LEU A 70 -15.31 -8.01 -5.84
CA LEU A 70 -14.89 -7.92 -4.43
C LEU A 70 -13.36 -7.84 -4.33
N GLU A 71 -12.64 -8.70 -5.04
CA GLU A 71 -11.17 -8.69 -5.09
C GLU A 71 -10.62 -7.39 -5.68
N ALA A 72 -11.22 -6.90 -6.77
CA ALA A 72 -10.86 -5.62 -7.38
C ALA A 72 -11.09 -4.46 -6.42
N ARG A 73 -12.21 -4.45 -5.69
CA ARG A 73 -12.51 -3.40 -4.70
C ARG A 73 -11.50 -3.38 -3.57
N VAL A 74 -11.17 -4.53 -2.98
CA VAL A 74 -10.16 -4.60 -1.91
C VAL A 74 -8.79 -4.16 -2.42
N SER A 75 -8.43 -4.56 -3.64
CA SER A 75 -7.18 -4.14 -4.29
C SER A 75 -7.13 -2.63 -4.54
N ALA A 76 -8.23 -2.05 -5.02
CA ALA A 76 -8.36 -0.60 -5.23
C ALA A 76 -8.27 0.18 -3.92
N LEU A 77 -8.83 -0.33 -2.83
CA LEU A 77 -8.72 0.30 -1.51
C LEU A 77 -7.27 0.31 -1.00
N ARG A 78 -6.51 -0.78 -1.21
CA ARG A 78 -5.09 -0.83 -0.85
C ARG A 78 -4.24 0.14 -1.68
N LEU A 79 -4.53 0.25 -2.97
CA LEU A 79 -3.87 1.23 -3.85
C LEU A 79 -4.19 2.65 -3.40
N ARG A 80 -5.45 2.95 -3.09
CA ARG A 80 -5.86 4.24 -2.55
C ARG A 80 -5.09 4.57 -1.27
N SER A 81 -5.03 3.66 -0.29
CA SER A 81 -4.32 3.94 0.97
C SER A 81 -2.83 4.22 0.76
N PHE A 82 -2.21 3.57 -0.22
CA PHE A 82 -0.79 3.79 -0.53
C PHE A 82 -0.56 5.11 -1.28
N LEU A 83 -1.34 5.37 -2.34
CA LEU A 83 -1.16 6.55 -3.20
C LEU A 83 -1.50 7.86 -2.50
N PHE A 84 -2.43 7.84 -1.55
CA PHE A 84 -2.85 9.02 -0.78
C PHE A 84 -2.24 9.07 0.62
N ALA A 85 -1.18 8.28 0.89
CA ALA A 85 -0.41 8.43 2.11
C ALA A 85 0.27 9.81 2.12
N PRO A 86 0.37 10.48 3.29
CA PRO A 86 1.00 11.79 3.37
C PRO A 86 2.48 11.67 2.96
N VAL A 87 2.87 12.44 1.94
CA VAL A 87 4.27 12.58 1.55
C VAL A 87 4.94 13.50 2.56
N VAL A 88 6.13 13.12 3.03
CA VAL A 88 6.97 14.01 3.84
C VAL A 88 7.32 15.21 2.94
N SER A 89 6.61 16.32 3.15
CA SER A 89 6.85 17.55 2.42
C SER A 89 8.23 18.07 2.77
N SER A 90 9.19 17.88 1.86
CA SER A 90 10.46 18.60 1.90
C SER A 90 10.13 20.09 1.79
N SER A 91 10.09 20.78 2.93
CA SER A 91 9.82 22.22 3.01
C SER A 91 10.92 22.97 2.27
N ALA A 92 10.69 23.18 0.97
CA ALA A 92 11.56 23.94 0.09
C ALA A 92 11.32 25.44 0.28
N ALA A 93 11.50 25.92 1.51
CA ALA A 93 11.56 27.35 1.80
C ALA A 93 13.02 27.74 2.03
N THR A 94 13.82 27.72 0.97
CA THR A 94 15.23 28.10 1.04
C THR A 94 15.51 29.40 0.31
N ARG A 95 16.00 30.39 1.08
CA ARG A 95 16.71 31.57 0.58
C ARG A 95 18.18 31.23 0.30
N GLN A 96 18.75 31.87 -0.72
CA GLN A 96 20.17 31.77 -1.09
C GLN A 96 21.09 32.16 0.08
N ALA A 97 21.70 31.18 0.74
CA ALA A 97 22.79 31.38 1.70
C ALA A 97 23.92 30.39 1.37
N SER A 98 25.17 30.74 1.64
CA SER A 98 26.34 29.88 1.40
C SER A 98 26.52 28.80 2.47
N VAL A 99 25.92 28.98 3.64
CA VAL A 99 26.07 28.17 4.85
C VAL A 99 24.73 27.52 5.20
N SER A 100 24.76 26.26 5.63
CA SER A 100 23.59 25.57 6.18
C SER A 100 23.59 25.72 7.70
N LEU A 101 22.53 26.30 8.25
CA LEU A 101 22.36 26.59 9.66
C LEU A 101 21.06 25.96 10.16
N TRP A 102 21.18 25.20 11.24
CA TRP A 102 20.05 24.64 12.01
C TRP A 102 19.95 25.37 13.33
N HIS A 103 18.78 25.94 13.60
CA HIS A 103 18.49 26.67 14.83
C HIS A 103 17.30 26.03 15.55
N GLN A 104 17.57 25.52 16.75
CA GLN A 104 16.60 24.89 17.66
C GLN A 104 15.76 23.81 16.96
N CYS A 105 16.43 22.98 16.16
CA CYS A 105 15.77 21.94 15.38
C CYS A 105 15.60 20.66 16.19
N THR A 106 14.36 20.15 16.25
CA THR A 106 14.05 18.83 16.80
C THR A 106 13.49 17.95 15.69
N PHE A 107 14.09 16.78 15.50
CA PHE A 107 13.67 15.78 14.52
C PHE A 107 13.16 14.54 15.25
N ALA A 108 12.13 13.90 14.72
CA ALA A 108 11.60 12.63 15.25
C ALA A 108 11.07 11.74 14.11
N TRP A 109 11.19 10.42 14.24
CA TRP A 109 10.63 9.47 13.25
C TRP A 109 9.11 9.35 13.34
N THR A 110 8.58 9.52 14.54
CA THR A 110 7.16 9.50 14.85
C THR A 110 6.85 10.80 15.58
N PRO A 111 6.00 11.67 15.02
CA PRO A 111 5.52 12.84 15.74
C PRO A 111 4.85 12.37 17.04
N ASN A 112 5.26 12.93 18.17
CA ASN A 112 4.62 12.61 19.44
C ASN A 112 3.20 13.22 19.43
N PRO A 113 2.13 12.41 19.59
CA PRO A 113 0.74 12.91 19.57
C PRO A 113 0.39 13.82 20.76
N SER A 114 1.30 14.00 21.72
CA SER A 114 1.10 14.85 22.90
C SER A 114 1.68 16.27 22.79
N ALA A 115 2.27 16.64 21.65
CA ALA A 115 2.66 18.03 21.42
C ALA A 115 1.40 18.88 21.16
N PRO A 116 1.11 19.93 21.96
CA PRO A 116 -0.01 20.80 21.67
C PRO A 116 0.26 21.53 20.35
N ASN A 117 -0.61 21.31 19.36
CA ASN A 117 -0.64 22.11 18.13
C ASN A 117 -1.03 23.54 18.51
N GLU A 118 -0.04 24.43 18.68
CA GLU A 118 -0.28 25.87 18.58
C GLU A 118 -0.26 26.23 17.08
N GLY A 119 -1.45 26.27 16.49
CA GLY A 119 -1.65 26.66 15.10
C GLY A 119 -3.13 26.65 14.71
N ASP A 120 -3.73 27.84 14.72
CA ASP A 120 -5.09 28.26 14.35
C ASP A 120 -5.86 27.45 13.29
N GLY A 121 -7.19 27.37 13.49
CA GLY A 121 -8.15 27.49 12.39
C GLY A 121 -9.20 26.38 12.28
N ASP A 122 -10.35 26.64 12.91
CA ASP A 122 -11.72 26.21 12.59
C ASP A 122 -11.93 25.22 11.42
N GLY A 123 -12.51 24.06 11.74
CA GLY A 123 -13.01 23.10 10.77
C GLY A 123 -13.71 21.92 11.45
N GLU A 124 -15.02 22.04 11.60
CA GLU A 124 -15.97 20.95 11.84
C GLU A 124 -15.66 19.75 10.92
N GLU A 125 -15.63 18.51 11.43
CA GLU A 125 -16.18 17.36 10.69
C GLU A 125 -16.29 16.07 11.51
N ASP A 126 -17.47 15.48 11.37
CA ASP A 126 -18.00 14.26 11.93
C ASP A 126 -17.09 13.03 11.79
N ALA A 127 -16.67 12.44 12.92
CA ALA A 127 -16.17 11.07 12.95
C ALA A 127 -17.35 10.09 13.06
N ALA A 128 -18.13 10.00 11.98
CA ALA A 128 -19.10 8.92 11.78
C ALA A 128 -18.38 7.58 11.71
N ALA A 129 -18.86 6.66 12.52
CA ALA A 129 -18.45 5.26 12.60
C ALA A 129 -18.37 4.59 11.22
N ASN A 130 -17.27 3.87 10.97
CA ASN A 130 -17.29 2.73 10.07
C ASN A 130 -16.83 1.48 10.85
N PRO A 131 -17.78 0.68 11.37
CA PRO A 131 -17.48 -0.62 11.92
C PRO A 131 -17.54 -1.63 10.78
N THR A 132 -16.48 -1.77 9.99
CA THR A 132 -16.36 -2.99 9.18
C THR A 132 -14.91 -3.27 8.79
N THR A 133 -14.47 -4.47 9.15
CA THR A 133 -13.21 -5.10 8.75
C THR A 133 -12.00 -4.79 9.63
N ALA A 134 -12.20 -4.75 10.95
CA ALA A 134 -11.28 -5.39 11.89
C ALA A 134 -11.54 -6.90 11.91
N LEU A 135 -11.26 -7.58 10.79
CA LEU A 135 -11.29 -9.04 10.73
C LEU A 135 -10.25 -9.47 9.70
N LEU A 136 -9.02 -9.67 10.19
CA LEU A 136 -7.93 -10.54 9.71
C LEU A 136 -6.55 -9.96 10.07
N THR A 137 -6.31 -9.80 11.36
CA THR A 137 -4.97 -9.99 11.95
C THR A 137 -5.18 -10.56 13.35
N CYS A 138 -4.47 -11.66 13.63
CA CYS A 138 -4.38 -12.34 14.93
C CYS A 138 -5.60 -13.19 15.33
N GLY A 139 -5.70 -14.39 14.78
CA GLY A 139 -6.39 -15.48 15.46
C GLY A 139 -5.45 -16.11 16.49
N GLY A 140 -5.89 -16.18 17.75
CA GLY A 140 -5.30 -17.00 18.81
C GLY A 140 -4.82 -16.21 20.03
N ASP A 141 -5.76 -16.00 20.96
CA ASP A 141 -5.59 -15.97 22.42
C ASP A 141 -4.47 -15.11 23.01
N ASP A 142 -4.80 -13.88 23.42
CA ASP A 142 -4.84 -13.49 24.83
C ASP A 142 -5.14 -11.99 24.96
N VAL A 143 -6.26 -11.71 25.64
CA VAL A 143 -6.63 -10.38 26.11
C VAL A 143 -5.67 -10.01 27.24
N VAL A 144 -4.61 -9.27 26.91
CA VAL A 144 -3.91 -8.43 27.89
C VAL A 144 -3.86 -7.03 27.33
N GLU A 145 -4.80 -6.23 27.81
CA GLU A 145 -4.82 -4.78 27.78
C GLU A 145 -3.59 -4.27 28.56
N SER A 146 -2.42 -4.34 27.94
CA SER A 146 -1.19 -3.78 28.47
C SER A 146 -1.15 -2.32 28.10
N SER A 147 -1.20 -1.46 29.11
CA SER A 147 -0.79 -0.06 29.05
C SER A 147 0.67 0.02 28.59
N ALA A 148 0.88 -0.11 27.28
CA ALA A 148 2.16 0.14 26.66
C ALA A 148 2.47 1.61 26.88
N ARG A 149 3.35 1.89 27.86
CA ARG A 149 4.04 3.17 27.94
C ARG A 149 4.53 3.50 26.53
N PRO A 150 4.24 4.68 25.96
CA PRO A 150 4.75 5.01 24.64
C PRO A 150 6.27 4.85 24.71
N ALA A 151 6.81 3.92 23.91
CA ALA A 151 8.24 3.76 23.77
C ALA A 151 8.77 5.15 23.38
N ALA A 152 9.61 5.74 24.23
CA ALA A 152 10.13 7.08 23.99
C ALA A 152 10.73 7.10 22.57
N SER A 153 10.10 7.86 21.67
CA SER A 153 10.56 8.01 20.31
C SER A 153 11.94 8.65 20.34
N PHE A 154 12.86 8.14 19.54
CA PHE A 154 14.18 8.78 19.40
C PHE A 154 13.98 10.18 18.82
N GLU A 155 14.46 11.20 19.55
CA GLU A 155 14.47 12.60 19.15
C GLU A 155 15.92 13.06 18.94
N CYS A 156 16.16 13.76 17.82
CA CYS A 156 17.44 14.39 17.53
C CYS A 156 17.30 15.90 17.71
N HIS A 157 18.03 16.46 18.66
CA HIS A 157 18.03 17.89 18.96
C HIS A 157 19.31 18.53 18.45
N LEU A 158 19.15 19.58 17.65
CA LEU A 158 20.22 20.43 17.11
C LEU A 158 19.93 21.88 17.50
N GLU A 159 20.53 22.33 18.60
CA GLU A 159 20.33 23.69 19.10
C GLU A 159 20.94 24.75 18.15
N HIS A 160 22.24 24.62 17.87
CA HIS A 160 22.99 25.54 17.05
C HIS A 160 24.04 24.74 16.27
N PHE A 161 23.70 24.32 15.06
CA PHE A 161 24.60 23.56 14.20
C PHE A 161 24.79 24.27 12.87
N GLN A 162 26.05 24.44 12.46
CA GLN A 162 26.43 25.15 11.25
C GLN A 162 27.38 24.30 10.44
N LEU A 163 27.01 24.01 9.18
CA LEU A 163 27.89 23.36 8.22
C LEU A 163 28.49 24.40 7.28
N ASP A 164 29.79 24.60 7.43
CA ASP A 164 30.62 25.37 6.52
C ASP A 164 31.15 24.46 5.39
N PRO A 165 30.90 24.78 4.10
CA PRO A 165 31.39 24.00 2.97
C PRO A 165 32.92 23.98 2.81
N THR A 166 33.65 24.87 3.49
CA THR A 166 35.11 24.98 3.37
C THR A 166 35.88 24.01 4.28
N HIS A 167 35.19 23.37 5.22
CA HIS A 167 35.81 22.53 6.26
C HIS A 167 35.34 21.08 6.16
N MET A 168 36.21 20.14 6.57
CA MET A 168 35.86 18.74 6.77
C MET A 168 35.31 18.55 8.19
N HIS A 169 34.09 18.04 8.29
CA HIS A 169 33.44 17.77 9.58
C HIS A 169 33.46 16.27 9.87
N VAL A 170 33.77 15.89 11.11
CA VAL A 170 33.78 14.49 11.56
C VAL A 170 32.77 14.32 12.70
N LEU A 171 31.80 13.44 12.52
CA LEU A 171 30.80 13.11 13.53
C LEU A 171 31.22 11.88 14.33
N VAL A 172 31.37 12.04 15.65
CA VAL A 172 31.82 10.98 16.56
C VAL A 172 30.78 10.75 17.65
N GLY A 173 30.60 9.51 18.08
CA GLY A 173 29.69 9.14 19.16
C GLY A 173 29.58 7.63 19.34
N ALA A 174 29.11 7.18 20.51
CA ALA A 174 28.93 5.76 20.84
C ALA A 174 27.97 5.04 19.86
N SER A 175 28.02 3.71 19.80
CA SER A 175 27.03 2.94 19.03
C SER A 175 25.61 3.24 19.53
N GLY A 176 24.66 3.43 18.62
CA GLY A 176 23.27 3.80 18.98
C GLY A 176 23.05 5.28 19.35
N SER A 177 24.07 6.14 19.31
CA SER A 177 23.92 7.57 19.65
C SER A 177 23.15 8.42 18.62
N GLY A 178 22.57 7.81 17.59
CA GLY A 178 21.80 8.53 16.57
C GLY A 178 22.60 9.21 15.45
N LYS A 179 23.88 8.86 15.24
CA LYS A 179 24.72 9.43 14.14
C LYS A 179 24.06 9.31 12.77
N SER A 180 23.59 8.10 12.43
CA SER A 180 22.91 7.84 11.16
C SER A 180 21.58 8.60 11.07
N SER A 181 20.82 8.70 12.18
CA SER A 181 19.58 9.48 12.25
C SER A 181 19.82 10.97 12.02
N MET A 182 20.91 11.53 12.57
CA MET A 182 21.31 12.92 12.35
C MET A 182 21.64 13.20 10.87
N LEU A 183 22.30 12.27 10.18
CA LEU A 183 22.55 12.40 8.73
C LEU A 183 21.26 12.34 7.92
N LEU A 184 20.32 11.47 8.31
CA LEU A 184 19.00 11.39 7.67
C LEU A 184 18.15 12.65 7.93
N ALA A 185 18.28 13.26 9.11
CA ALA A 185 17.69 14.56 9.41
C ALA A 185 18.26 15.68 8.53
N MET A 186 19.57 15.67 8.27
CA MET A 186 20.19 16.62 7.32
C MET A 186 19.79 16.38 5.86
N LEU A 187 19.51 15.13 5.48
CA LEU A 187 19.05 14.77 4.14
C LEU A 187 17.56 15.11 3.93
N GLY A 188 16.80 15.33 5.00
CA GLY A 188 15.36 15.61 4.97
C GLY A 188 14.46 14.37 5.06
N GLU A 189 15.04 13.18 5.28
CA GLU A 189 14.30 11.92 5.44
C GLU A 189 13.66 11.78 6.84
N MET A 190 14.29 12.36 7.85
CA MET A 190 13.73 12.44 9.20
C MET A 190 12.97 13.76 9.35
N PRO A 191 11.64 13.74 9.60
CA PRO A 191 10.86 14.97 9.63
C PRO A 191 11.25 15.87 10.81
N MET A 192 11.32 17.17 10.51
CA MET A 192 11.54 18.22 11.50
C MET A 192 10.21 18.54 12.20
N VAL A 193 10.17 18.35 13.52
CA VAL A 193 8.99 18.64 14.36
C VAL A 193 8.98 20.12 14.74
N HIS A 194 10.13 20.65 15.16
CA HIS A 194 10.31 22.03 15.58
C HIS A 194 11.62 22.61 15.06
N GLY A 195 11.69 23.94 14.98
CA GLY A 195 12.89 24.69 14.64
C GLY A 195 12.93 25.23 13.23
N ARG A 196 14.08 25.78 12.85
CA ARG A 196 14.27 26.42 11.55
C ARG A 196 15.60 26.02 10.93
N HIS A 197 15.51 25.47 9.72
CA HIS A 197 16.66 25.26 8.85
C HIS A 197 16.77 26.43 7.85
N ILE A 198 17.97 26.99 7.74
CA ILE A 198 18.32 28.02 6.76
C ILE A 198 19.57 27.53 6.03
N GLY A 199 19.43 27.07 4.80
CA GLY A 199 20.57 26.57 4.05
C GLY A 199 20.20 26.26 2.60
N PRO A 200 21.14 26.41 1.65
CA PRO A 200 20.89 26.33 0.21
C PRO A 200 20.26 25.00 -0.21
N PRO A 201 19.50 24.96 -1.32
CA PRO A 201 19.10 23.69 -1.92
C PRO A 201 20.37 23.03 -2.44
N ARG A 202 20.89 22.04 -1.70
CA ARG A 202 22.18 21.44 -2.03
C ARG A 202 22.00 20.08 -2.66
N LEU A 203 22.60 19.94 -3.83
CA LEU A 203 23.04 18.66 -4.36
C LEU A 203 23.87 17.98 -3.26
N THR A 204 23.31 16.94 -2.67
CA THR A 204 23.89 16.22 -1.53
C THR A 204 24.11 14.78 -1.96
N SER A 205 25.35 14.30 -1.86
CA SER A 205 25.66 12.88 -2.05
C SER A 205 25.54 12.15 -0.72
N TYR A 206 24.87 11.01 -0.70
CA TYR A 206 24.70 10.18 0.49
C TYR A 206 25.20 8.76 0.24
N ALA A 207 25.94 8.22 1.21
CA ALA A 207 26.37 6.83 1.22
C ALA A 207 25.82 6.15 2.49
N PRO A 208 24.88 5.19 2.38
CA PRO A 208 24.30 4.53 3.54
C PRO A 208 25.29 3.59 4.23
N GLN A 209 25.05 3.33 5.53
CA GLN A 209 25.84 2.36 6.31
C GLN A 209 25.75 0.94 5.73
N VAL A 210 24.57 0.54 5.25
CA VAL A 210 24.37 -0.71 4.51
C VAL A 210 24.42 -0.36 3.02
N PRO A 211 25.38 -0.86 2.25
CA PRO A 211 25.51 -0.50 0.84
C PRO A 211 24.29 -1.00 0.05
N TRP A 212 23.82 -0.15 -0.87
CA TRP A 212 22.77 -0.49 -1.83
C TRP A 212 23.35 -0.42 -3.24
N LEU A 213 23.25 -1.51 -3.98
CA LEU A 213 23.75 -1.64 -5.34
C LEU A 213 22.61 -2.01 -6.28
N PHE A 214 22.59 -1.39 -7.45
CA PHE A 214 21.75 -1.77 -8.56
C PHE A 214 22.22 -3.09 -9.18
N ALA A 215 21.27 -3.88 -9.67
CA ALA A 215 21.52 -5.07 -10.48
C ALA A 215 22.05 -4.67 -11.88
N ALA A 216 23.28 -4.15 -11.93
CA ALA A 216 23.93 -3.55 -13.10
C ALA A 216 25.46 -3.72 -13.03
N THR A 217 26.19 -3.12 -13.97
CA THR A 217 27.66 -3.15 -13.98
C THR A 217 28.25 -2.41 -12.79
N ILE A 218 29.49 -2.73 -12.42
CA ILE A 218 30.23 -1.99 -11.39
C ILE A 218 30.38 -0.51 -11.80
N ARG A 219 30.67 -0.24 -13.08
CA ARG A 219 30.76 1.12 -13.62
C ARG A 219 29.47 1.90 -13.37
N TYR A 220 28.31 1.33 -13.72
CA TYR A 220 27.00 1.97 -13.50
C TYR A 220 26.76 2.29 -12.03
N ASN A 221 27.08 1.37 -11.12
CA ASN A 221 26.94 1.60 -9.68
C ASN A 221 27.85 2.72 -9.15
N ILE A 222 28.97 3.02 -9.82
CA ILE A 222 29.90 4.08 -9.45
C ILE A 222 29.51 5.42 -10.10
N THR A 223 29.22 5.43 -11.40
CA THR A 223 28.90 6.65 -12.15
C THR A 223 27.47 7.12 -11.92
N LEU A 224 26.57 6.20 -11.54
CA LEU A 224 25.11 6.40 -11.49
C LEU A 224 24.53 6.97 -12.79
N ASP A 225 25.27 6.77 -13.88
CA ASP A 225 24.93 7.23 -15.21
C ASP A 225 24.70 6.00 -16.10
N ALA A 226 23.62 6.03 -16.86
CA ALA A 226 23.34 4.97 -17.82
C ALA A 226 24.30 5.18 -19.00
N ASP A 227 25.37 4.38 -19.08
CA ASP A 227 26.37 4.47 -20.15
C ASP A 227 25.70 4.75 -21.52
N ASP A 228 26.09 5.88 -22.11
CA ASP A 228 25.63 6.37 -23.40
C ASP A 228 25.65 5.27 -24.47
N LYS A 229 24.54 5.17 -25.21
CA LYS A 229 24.52 4.53 -26.53
C LYS A 229 25.45 5.31 -27.47
N SER A 230 26.75 5.08 -27.42
CA SER A 230 27.69 5.69 -28.36
C SER A 230 28.86 4.77 -28.70
N THR A 231 28.58 3.68 -29.41
CA THR A 231 29.36 3.18 -30.57
C THR A 231 28.75 1.86 -31.09
N SER A 232 27.64 1.97 -31.84
CA SER A 232 27.27 0.96 -32.83
C SER A 232 26.99 1.64 -34.18
N SER A 233 27.84 2.61 -34.50
CA SER A 233 27.99 3.21 -35.81
C SER A 233 29.48 3.28 -36.07
N ASP A 234 30.09 2.14 -36.35
CA ASP A 234 31.20 1.98 -37.27
C ASP A 234 31.56 0.50 -37.38
N LEU A 235 31.55 0.03 -38.64
CA LEU A 235 31.82 -1.30 -39.20
C LEU A 235 30.63 -2.27 -39.34
#